data_AF-A0A6G8DIM9-F1
#
_entry.id   AF-A0A6G8DIM9-F1
#
_cell.length_a   1.000
_cell.length_b   1.000
_cell.length_c   1.000
_cell.angle_alpha   90.00
_cell.angle_beta   90.00
_cell.angle_gamma   90.00
#
_symmetry.space_group_name_H-M   'P 1'
#
loop_
_entity.id
_entity.type
_entity.pdbx_description
1 polymer ?
#
loop_
_entity_poly.entity_id
_entity_poly.type
_entity_poly.pdbx_seq_one_letter_code
_entity_poly.pdbx_strand_id
1 'polypeptide(L)'
;MKKFLPRLVLPLICYTSAVPAISDIELKLSDDRVLSVDLAEARLISELSGYAIIAGRTCIDCDENTAIFLQKIDGEAFPARDADEPPEPERFAEQNREPRDETTAMQRDQSQAEMDGDADGVTEINLSGERFSYPGRYRDYLTKKLVEKTRMFYGNCHESSPALLWLTEYRTDKGWVKEEYLLVFRDEGVEHRYSETQQPSIYYIENEGCRELPGIETTTEP
;
A
#
# COMPACT_ATOMS: atom_id res chain seq x y z
N MET A 1 -72.92 13.83 30.69
CA MET A 1 -71.94 12.81 30.25
C MET A 1 -70.98 13.45 29.25
N LYS A 2 -69.78 13.87 29.67
CA LYS A 2 -68.73 14.41 28.78
C LYS A 2 -67.53 13.47 28.87
N LYS A 3 -67.20 12.84 27.74
CA LYS A 3 -66.17 11.81 27.60
C LYS A 3 -64.79 12.46 27.58
N PHE A 4 -63.89 11.98 28.45
CA PHE A 4 -62.46 12.27 28.44
C PHE A 4 -61.79 11.50 27.29
N LEU A 5 -60.95 12.16 26.50
CA LEU A 5 -59.98 11.51 25.60
C LEU A 5 -58.58 11.72 26.19
N PRO A 6 -57.74 10.67 26.35
CA PRO A 6 -56.35 10.84 26.72
C PRO A 6 -55.49 11.10 25.47
N ARG A 7 -54.64 12.13 25.53
CA ARG A 7 -53.57 12.36 24.54
C ARG A 7 -52.44 11.36 24.78
N LEU A 8 -52.23 10.45 23.83
CA LEU A 8 -51.01 9.66 23.73
C LEU A 8 -49.87 10.61 23.30
N VAL A 9 -48.82 10.71 24.12
CA VAL A 9 -47.56 11.35 23.75
C VAL A 9 -46.61 10.23 23.32
N LEU A 10 -46.34 10.13 22.02
CA LEU A 10 -45.29 9.25 21.51
C LEU A 10 -43.92 9.89 21.77
N PRO A 11 -42.93 9.16 22.32
CA PRO A 11 -41.57 9.68 22.42
C PRO A 11 -40.92 9.64 21.04
N LEU A 12 -40.42 10.80 20.58
CA LEU A 12 -39.53 10.87 19.42
C LEU A 12 -38.22 10.16 19.80
N ILE A 13 -38.02 8.96 19.27
CA ILE A 13 -36.72 8.30 19.28
C ILE A 13 -35.92 8.94 18.15
N CYS A 14 -35.02 9.86 18.50
CA CYS A 14 -33.99 10.35 17.57
C CYS A 14 -33.02 9.19 17.31
N TYR A 15 -33.29 8.40 16.27
CA TYR A 15 -32.27 7.56 15.65
C TYR A 15 -31.27 8.50 14.97
N THR A 16 -30.15 8.78 15.62
CA THR A 16 -28.97 9.31 14.95
C THR A 16 -28.42 8.19 14.09
N SER A 17 -28.84 8.14 12.82
CA SER A 17 -28.11 7.41 11.80
C SER A 17 -26.72 8.04 11.71
N ALA A 18 -25.72 7.36 12.26
CA ALA A 18 -24.34 7.60 11.89
C ALA A 18 -24.23 7.27 10.41
N VAL A 19 -24.24 8.29 9.57
CA VAL A 19 -23.96 8.14 8.14
C VAL A 19 -22.44 7.92 8.07
N PRO A 20 -21.94 6.80 7.52
CA PRO A 20 -20.53 6.68 7.24
C PRO A 20 -20.13 7.82 6.31
N ALA A 21 -19.06 8.54 6.64
CA ALA A 21 -18.53 9.58 5.78
C ALA A 21 -17.91 8.90 4.56
N ILE A 22 -18.69 8.77 3.48
CA ILE A 22 -18.19 8.35 2.17
C ILE A 22 -17.58 9.62 1.56
N SER A 23 -16.25 9.74 1.57
CA SER A 23 -15.57 10.80 0.83
C SER A 23 -15.17 10.26 -0.54
N ASP A 24 -16.10 10.34 -1.49
CA ASP A 24 -15.85 10.06 -2.90
C ASP A 24 -15.02 11.20 -3.50
N ILE A 25 -13.69 11.09 -3.47
CA ILE A 25 -12.82 12.01 -4.22
C ILE A 25 -12.72 11.54 -5.66
N GLU A 26 -13.05 12.44 -6.58
CA GLU A 26 -12.93 12.21 -8.01
C GLU A 26 -11.55 12.62 -8.52
N LEU A 27 -10.78 11.66 -9.05
CA LEU A 27 -9.51 11.89 -9.71
C LEU A 27 -9.68 11.84 -11.22
N LYS A 28 -9.18 12.86 -11.93
CA LYS A 28 -9.20 12.90 -13.39
C LYS A 28 -7.97 12.17 -13.96
N LEU A 29 -8.21 11.18 -14.81
CA LEU A 29 -7.19 10.43 -15.54
C LEU A 29 -6.77 11.14 -16.83
N SER A 30 -5.68 10.67 -17.43
CA SER A 30 -5.08 11.22 -18.65
C SER A 30 -6.00 11.15 -19.88
N ASP A 31 -6.92 10.20 -19.91
CA ASP A 31 -7.91 10.01 -20.99
C ASP A 31 -9.28 10.68 -20.70
N ASP A 32 -9.29 11.65 -19.77
CA ASP A 32 -10.47 12.37 -19.30
C ASP A 32 -11.50 11.53 -18.52
N ARG A 33 -11.25 10.23 -18.28
CA ARG A 33 -12.08 9.44 -17.35
C ARG A 33 -11.92 9.95 -15.91
N VAL A 34 -12.92 9.65 -15.10
CA VAL A 34 -12.94 9.97 -13.67
C VAL A 34 -12.88 8.67 -12.87
N LEU A 35 -11.97 8.62 -11.91
CA LEU A 35 -11.80 7.54 -10.95
C LEU A 35 -12.27 8.04 -9.59
N SER A 36 -13.34 7.45 -9.03
CA SER A 36 -13.73 7.70 -7.65
C SER A 36 -12.87 6.86 -6.71
N VAL A 37 -12.37 7.47 -5.64
CA VAL A 37 -11.61 6.78 -4.61
C VAL A 37 -12.18 7.07 -3.23
N ASP A 38 -12.16 6.06 -2.38
CA ASP A 38 -12.62 6.13 -0.99
C ASP A 38 -11.48 6.64 -0.09
N LEU A 39 -11.13 7.92 -0.26
CA LEU A 39 -10.07 8.60 0.49
C LEU A 39 -10.55 9.98 0.93
N ALA A 40 -10.20 10.39 2.15
CA ALA A 40 -10.52 11.72 2.67
C ALA A 40 -9.73 12.83 1.98
N GLU A 41 -8.55 12.50 1.44
CA GLU A 41 -7.75 13.34 0.56
C GLU A 41 -7.05 12.48 -0.49
N ALA A 42 -7.03 12.90 -1.75
CA ALA A 42 -6.33 12.19 -2.80
C ALA A 42 -5.76 13.13 -3.88
N ARG A 43 -4.60 12.75 -4.41
CA ARG A 43 -3.94 13.40 -5.54
C ARG A 43 -3.31 12.34 -6.44
N LEU A 44 -3.67 12.36 -7.72
CA LEU A 44 -3.03 11.51 -8.72
C LEU A 44 -1.54 11.88 -8.87
N ILE A 45 -0.66 10.88 -8.76
CA ILE A 45 0.78 10.99 -8.98
C ILE A 45 1.13 10.64 -10.42
N SER A 46 0.66 9.49 -10.88
CA SER A 46 0.93 8.94 -12.21
C SER A 46 -0.07 7.85 -12.55
N GLU A 47 -0.18 7.55 -13.84
CA GLU A 47 -0.80 6.33 -14.35
C GLU A 47 0.32 5.40 -14.86
N LEU A 48 0.35 4.14 -14.42
CA LEU A 48 1.34 3.15 -14.80
C LEU A 48 0.65 1.81 -15.04
N SER A 49 0.77 1.26 -16.25
CA SER A 49 0.28 -0.08 -16.62
C SER A 49 -1.14 -0.40 -16.12
N GLY A 50 -2.09 0.51 -16.32
CA GLY A 50 -3.49 0.32 -15.92
C GLY A 50 -3.79 0.56 -14.43
N TYR A 51 -2.82 1.12 -13.68
CA TYR A 51 -3.00 1.56 -12.30
C TYR A 51 -2.84 3.07 -12.18
N ALA A 52 -3.70 3.69 -11.36
CA ALA A 52 -3.52 5.01 -10.82
C ALA A 52 -2.66 4.91 -9.54
N ILE A 53 -1.56 5.67 -9.51
CA ILE A 53 -0.72 5.83 -8.33
C ILE A 53 -1.14 7.12 -7.65
N ILE A 54 -1.57 7.04 -6.40
CA ILE A 54 -2.29 8.10 -5.72
C ILE A 54 -1.57 8.43 -4.41
N ALA A 55 -1.39 9.70 -4.12
CA ALA A 55 -1.01 10.17 -2.79
C ALA A 55 -2.26 10.60 -2.04
N GLY A 56 -2.49 10.09 -0.83
CA GLY A 56 -3.72 10.40 -0.12
C GLY A 56 -3.71 10.05 1.35
N ARG A 57 -4.87 10.25 1.99
CA ARG A 57 -5.15 9.91 3.39
C ARG A 57 -6.55 9.33 3.50
N THR A 58 -6.71 8.30 4.33
CA THR A 58 -8.03 7.74 4.64
C THR A 58 -8.76 8.58 5.69
N CYS A 59 -8.01 9.24 6.59
CA CYS A 59 -8.58 10.13 7.60
C CYS A 59 -7.74 11.40 7.81
N ILE A 60 -8.36 12.58 7.65
CA ILE A 60 -7.70 13.88 7.92
C ILE A 60 -7.66 14.18 9.42
N ASP A 61 -8.76 13.90 10.13
CA ASP A 61 -8.91 14.26 11.55
C ASP A 61 -8.17 13.29 12.50
N CYS A 62 -7.63 12.20 11.98
CA CYS A 62 -6.90 11.17 12.73
C CYS A 62 -5.39 11.42 12.79
N ASP A 63 -4.91 12.55 12.26
CA ASP A 63 -3.47 12.85 12.10
C ASP A 63 -2.72 11.77 11.31
N GLU A 64 -3.41 11.14 10.35
CA GLU A 64 -2.80 10.13 9.48
C GLU A 64 -1.77 10.80 8.56
N ASN A 65 -0.61 10.18 8.43
CA ASN A 65 0.36 10.55 7.41
C ASN A 65 -0.18 10.28 6.01
N THR A 66 0.15 11.15 5.05
CA THR A 66 -0.04 10.86 3.63
C THR A 66 0.64 9.54 3.28
N ALA A 67 -0.05 8.70 2.52
CA ALA A 67 0.41 7.41 2.02
C ALA A 67 0.30 7.36 0.50
N ILE A 68 0.85 6.29 -0.09
CA ILE A 68 0.71 5.95 -1.50
C ILE A 68 -0.32 4.82 -1.62
N PHE A 69 -1.29 5.02 -2.50
CA PHE A 69 -2.32 4.05 -2.84
C PHE A 69 -2.22 3.67 -4.30
N LEU A 70 -2.50 2.41 -4.62
CA LEU A 70 -2.64 1.92 -5.98
C LEU A 70 -4.13 1.65 -6.23
N GLN A 71 -4.61 1.97 -7.42
CA GLN A 71 -5.99 1.70 -7.82
C GLN A 71 -6.02 1.28 -9.28
N LYS A 72 -6.61 0.11 -9.59
CA LYS A 72 -6.77 -0.34 -10.98
C LYS A 72 -7.77 0.55 -11.71
N ILE A 73 -7.41 0.98 -12.92
CA ILE A 73 -8.19 1.90 -13.75
C ILE A 73 -9.32 1.17 -14.50
N ASP A 74 -9.10 -0.10 -14.85
CA ASP A 74 -10.03 -0.91 -15.67
C ASP A 74 -10.68 -2.08 -14.89
N GLY A 75 -10.70 -2.02 -13.56
CA GLY A 75 -11.36 -3.01 -12.70
C GLY A 75 -12.61 -2.46 -12.04
N GLU A 76 -13.65 -3.30 -11.86
CA GLU A 76 -14.71 -2.98 -10.90
C GLU A 76 -14.06 -2.64 -9.54
N ALA A 77 -14.46 -1.53 -8.94
CA ALA A 77 -14.04 -1.17 -7.59
C ALA A 77 -14.59 -2.22 -6.63
N PHE A 78 -13.79 -3.24 -6.34
CA PHE A 78 -14.07 -4.14 -5.23
C PHE A 78 -13.71 -3.39 -3.95
N PRO A 79 -14.53 -3.51 -2.88
CA PRO A 79 -14.30 -2.79 -1.65
C PRO A 79 -12.87 -3.06 -1.17
N ALA A 80 -12.19 -2.01 -0.70
CA ALA A 80 -10.96 -2.16 0.05
C ALA A 80 -11.19 -3.28 1.07
N ARG A 81 -10.43 -4.37 0.98
CA ARG A 81 -10.44 -5.34 2.06
C ARG A 81 -10.01 -4.58 3.29
N ASP A 82 -10.75 -4.71 4.39
CA ASP A 82 -10.23 -4.41 5.71
C ASP A 82 -8.97 -5.27 5.83
N ALA A 83 -7.81 -4.66 5.54
CA ALA A 83 -6.51 -5.29 5.62
C ALA A 83 -6.21 -5.42 7.12
N ASP A 84 -6.87 -6.39 7.75
CA ASP A 84 -6.47 -6.89 9.05
C ASP A 84 -5.09 -7.55 8.85
N GLU A 85 -4.09 -6.68 8.99
CA GLU A 85 -2.66 -6.94 8.92
C GLU A 85 -2.10 -7.17 7.49
N PRO A 86 -1.06 -6.42 7.07
CA PRO A 86 -0.26 -6.80 5.92
C PRO A 86 0.19 -8.26 6.10
N PRO A 87 0.25 -9.11 5.06
CA PRO A 87 0.94 -10.38 5.19
C PRO A 87 2.38 -10.06 5.65
N GLU A 88 2.77 -10.55 6.84
CA GLU A 88 4.17 -10.46 7.26
C GLU A 88 4.99 -11.11 6.13
N PRO A 89 5.92 -10.38 5.51
CA PRO A 89 6.71 -10.94 4.42
C PRO A 89 7.47 -12.13 4.97
N GLU A 90 7.38 -13.27 4.26
CA GLU A 90 8.25 -14.39 4.51
C GLU A 90 9.69 -13.89 4.44
N ARG A 91 10.35 -13.80 5.60
CA ARG A 91 11.79 -13.60 5.64
C ARG A 91 12.38 -14.78 4.89
N PHE A 92 12.94 -14.51 3.72
CA PHE A 92 13.88 -15.42 3.10
C PHE A 92 15.10 -15.51 4.02
N ALA A 93 14.98 -16.36 5.03
CA ALA A 93 16.03 -16.57 6.00
C ALA A 93 17.28 -16.99 5.24
N GLU A 94 18.33 -16.18 5.38
CA GLU A 94 19.70 -16.55 5.09
C GLU A 94 19.97 -17.98 5.59
N GLN A 95 19.97 -18.95 4.69
CA GLN A 95 20.44 -20.29 5.03
C GLN A 95 21.97 -20.28 5.02
N ASN A 96 22.53 -20.02 6.20
CA ASN A 96 23.73 -20.73 6.60
C ASN A 96 23.48 -22.23 6.46
N ARG A 97 24.14 -22.79 5.45
CA ARG A 97 24.37 -24.22 5.17
C ARG A 97 24.24 -25.13 6.39
N GLU A 98 23.35 -26.12 6.31
CA GLU A 98 23.66 -27.55 6.43
C GLU A 98 22.53 -28.40 5.78
N PRO A 99 22.85 -29.52 5.11
CA PRO A 99 21.85 -30.34 4.42
C PRO A 99 21.19 -31.32 5.40
N ARG A 100 19.85 -31.28 5.54
CA ARG A 100 19.10 -32.36 6.20
C ARG A 100 17.76 -32.62 5.53
N ASP A 101 17.65 -33.88 5.12
CA ASP A 101 16.50 -34.68 4.65
C ASP A 101 15.16 -33.98 4.42
N GLU A 102 14.67 -34.13 3.19
CA GLU A 102 13.31 -33.88 2.73
C GLU A 102 12.31 -34.56 3.66
N THR A 103 11.64 -33.78 4.50
CA THR A 103 10.53 -34.27 5.32
C THR A 103 9.20 -33.83 4.71
N THR A 104 8.15 -34.60 5.00
CA THR A 104 6.75 -34.45 4.57
C THR A 104 6.17 -33.04 4.69
N ALA A 105 6.82 -32.12 5.41
CA ALA A 105 6.50 -30.70 5.45
C ALA A 105 6.86 -29.98 4.14
N MET A 106 8.04 -30.22 3.56
CA MET A 106 8.43 -29.66 2.25
C MET A 106 7.49 -30.11 1.12
N GLN A 107 7.06 -31.38 1.13
CA GLN A 107 6.08 -31.87 0.16
C GLN A 107 4.70 -31.24 0.34
N ARG A 108 4.35 -30.80 1.55
CA ARG A 108 3.07 -30.15 1.83
C ARG A 108 3.09 -28.69 1.40
N ASP A 109 4.20 -27.99 1.65
CA ASP A 109 4.40 -26.60 1.23
C ASP A 109 4.49 -26.49 -0.30
N GLN A 110 5.19 -27.43 -0.95
CA GLN A 110 5.25 -27.50 -2.41
C GLN A 110 3.88 -27.83 -3.01
N SER A 111 3.08 -28.68 -2.36
CA SER A 111 1.71 -28.96 -2.81
C SER A 111 0.73 -27.80 -2.58
N GLN A 112 1.02 -26.89 -1.65
CA GLN A 112 0.22 -25.68 -1.42
C GLN A 112 0.60 -24.60 -2.45
N ALA A 113 1.89 -24.37 -2.68
CA ALA A 113 2.38 -23.48 -3.73
C ALA A 113 1.96 -23.93 -5.15
N GLU A 114 1.90 -25.24 -5.41
CA GLU A 114 1.39 -25.80 -6.67
C GLU A 114 -0.15 -25.74 -6.78
N MET A 115 -0.89 -25.73 -5.66
CA MET A 115 -2.35 -25.55 -5.65
C MET A 115 -2.76 -24.08 -5.82
N ASP A 116 -1.92 -23.14 -5.37
CA ASP A 116 -2.15 -21.69 -5.48
C ASP A 116 -1.55 -21.06 -6.75
N GLY A 117 -0.85 -21.86 -7.58
CA GLY A 117 -0.33 -21.45 -8.89
C GLY A 117 0.95 -20.60 -8.84
N ASP A 118 1.62 -20.53 -7.68
CA ASP A 118 2.63 -19.51 -7.35
C ASP A 118 4.07 -20.04 -7.48
N ALA A 119 4.38 -20.64 -8.63
CA ALA A 119 5.69 -21.28 -8.86
C ALA A 119 6.78 -20.32 -9.39
N ASP A 120 6.42 -19.08 -9.77
CA ASP A 120 7.33 -18.12 -10.40
C ASP A 120 7.39 -16.73 -9.72
N GLY A 121 6.64 -16.50 -8.64
CA GLY A 121 6.60 -15.22 -7.92
C GLY A 121 5.78 -14.13 -8.61
N VAL A 122 5.04 -14.47 -9.67
CA VAL A 122 4.06 -13.59 -10.31
C VAL A 122 2.69 -13.90 -9.73
N THR A 123 2.28 -13.11 -8.74
CA THR A 123 0.94 -13.25 -8.18
C THR A 123 -0.03 -12.32 -8.92
N GLU A 124 -1.21 -12.82 -9.32
CA GLU A 124 -2.32 -11.96 -9.78
C GLU A 124 -2.92 -11.19 -8.58
N ILE A 125 -2.14 -10.36 -7.90
CA ILE A 125 -2.62 -9.55 -6.78
C ILE A 125 -3.25 -8.27 -7.32
N ASN A 126 -4.49 -8.02 -6.93
CA ASN A 126 -5.11 -6.71 -7.09
C ASN A 126 -4.63 -5.79 -5.97
N LEU A 127 -3.76 -4.82 -6.29
CA LEU A 127 -3.25 -3.83 -5.34
C LEU A 127 -4.19 -2.65 -5.10
N SER A 128 -5.44 -2.75 -5.55
CA SER A 128 -6.42 -1.67 -5.37
C SER A 128 -6.73 -1.47 -3.89
N GLY A 129 -6.46 -0.27 -3.40
CA GLY A 129 -6.67 0.10 -1.99
C GLY A 129 -5.48 -0.21 -1.08
N GLU A 130 -4.43 -0.86 -1.57
CA GLU A 130 -3.23 -1.13 -0.79
C GLU A 130 -2.51 0.16 -0.40
N ARG A 131 -2.02 0.22 0.84
CA ARG A 131 -1.42 1.42 1.45
C ARG A 131 0.08 1.23 1.64
N PHE A 132 0.86 2.07 0.96
CA PHE A 132 2.33 2.10 1.04
C PHE A 132 2.82 3.42 1.65
N SER A 133 4.02 3.42 2.21
CA SER A 133 4.61 4.64 2.80
C SER A 133 4.90 5.71 1.75
N TYR A 134 4.58 6.96 2.07
CA TYR A 134 4.95 8.11 1.25
C TYR A 134 6.45 8.44 1.41
N PRO A 135 7.19 8.90 0.39
CA PRO A 135 8.60 9.24 0.56
C PRO A 135 8.78 10.41 1.54
N GLY A 136 9.86 10.40 2.31
CA GLY A 136 10.10 11.46 3.27
C GLY A 136 11.18 11.19 4.30
N ARG A 137 11.25 12.09 5.28
CA ARG A 137 12.09 12.00 6.46
C ARG A 137 11.18 11.90 7.68
N TYR A 138 11.19 10.74 8.32
CA TYR A 138 10.32 10.40 9.43
C TYR A 138 11.08 10.56 10.74
N ARG A 139 10.49 11.32 11.65
CA ARG A 139 11.00 11.53 13.01
C ARG A 139 10.09 10.84 14.01
N ASP A 140 10.68 10.22 15.01
CA ASP A 140 9.90 9.72 16.14
C ASP A 140 9.10 10.87 16.77
N TYR A 141 7.81 10.67 16.94
CA TYR A 141 6.89 11.70 17.39
C TYR A 141 7.30 12.29 18.76
N LEU A 142 7.84 11.46 19.67
CA LEU A 142 8.19 11.92 21.02
C LEU A 142 9.57 12.58 21.07
N THR A 143 10.60 11.90 20.60
CA THR A 143 12.01 12.33 20.71
C THR A 143 12.42 13.29 19.60
N LYS A 144 11.63 13.41 18.53
CA LYS A 144 11.92 14.20 17.31
C LYS A 144 13.20 13.76 16.59
N LYS A 145 13.78 12.63 16.96
CA LYS A 145 14.97 12.05 16.31
C LYS A 145 14.55 11.48 14.97
N LEU A 146 15.42 11.63 13.98
CA LEU A 146 15.25 10.95 12.69
C LEU A 146 15.34 9.44 12.92
N VAL A 147 14.30 8.73 12.49
CA VAL A 147 14.16 7.28 12.61
C VAL A 147 14.05 6.59 11.26
N GLU A 148 13.55 7.26 10.23
CA GLU A 148 13.46 6.69 8.88
C GLU A 148 13.65 7.76 7.80
N LYS A 149 14.22 7.35 6.66
CA LYS A 149 14.32 8.12 5.42
C LYS A 149 13.87 7.22 4.29
N THR A 150 12.91 7.69 3.50
CA THR A 150 12.33 6.92 2.40
C THR A 150 12.34 7.75 1.15
N ARG A 151 12.91 7.21 0.07
CA ARG A 151 12.83 7.77 -1.27
C ARG A 151 11.97 6.85 -2.11
N MET A 152 11.15 7.42 -2.98
CA MET A 152 10.28 6.66 -3.87
C MET A 152 10.50 7.09 -5.30
N PHE A 153 10.61 6.13 -6.19
CA PHE A 153 10.72 6.33 -7.62
C PHE A 153 9.58 5.62 -8.35
N TYR A 154 9.16 6.18 -9.48
CA TYR A 154 8.10 5.64 -10.30
C TYR A 154 8.39 5.84 -11.79
N GLY A 155 7.81 4.97 -12.63
CA GLY A 155 8.02 4.98 -14.07
C GLY A 155 8.91 3.83 -14.51
N ASN A 156 9.79 4.04 -15.49
CA ASN A 156 10.66 2.98 -16.04
C ASN A 156 11.90 2.77 -15.18
N CYS A 157 11.68 2.30 -13.95
CA CYS A 157 12.71 2.11 -12.92
C CYS A 157 13.25 0.68 -12.83
N HIS A 158 12.89 -0.23 -13.75
CA HIS A 158 13.41 -1.60 -13.77
C HIS A 158 13.35 -2.24 -15.16
N GLU A 159 14.49 -2.62 -15.76
CA GLU A 159 14.59 -3.48 -16.96
C GLU A 159 13.58 -3.18 -18.10
N SER A 160 13.28 -1.89 -18.34
CA SER A 160 12.30 -1.41 -19.33
C SER A 160 10.82 -1.66 -19.00
N SER A 161 10.51 -2.19 -17.82
CA SER A 161 9.14 -2.28 -17.29
C SER A 161 8.81 -1.11 -16.37
N PRO A 162 7.54 -0.65 -16.37
CA PRO A 162 7.04 0.27 -15.37
C PRO A 162 7.15 -0.35 -13.97
N ALA A 163 7.59 0.44 -13.01
CA ALA A 163 7.83 -0.01 -11.65
C ALA A 163 7.67 1.12 -10.63
N LEU A 164 7.44 0.74 -9.38
CA LEU A 164 7.60 1.59 -8.19
C LEU A 164 8.75 1.05 -7.35
N LEU A 165 9.65 1.92 -6.90
CA LEU A 165 10.81 1.54 -6.11
C LEU A 165 10.89 2.42 -4.86
N TRP A 166 10.87 1.80 -3.69
CA TRP A 166 11.16 2.45 -2.42
C TRP A 166 12.57 2.11 -1.96
N LEU A 167 13.33 3.13 -1.57
CA LEU A 167 14.62 3.00 -0.92
C LEU A 167 14.48 3.55 0.50
N THR A 168 14.46 2.65 1.46
CA THR A 168 14.19 2.97 2.87
C THR A 168 15.45 2.79 3.69
N GLU A 169 15.77 3.75 4.54
CA GLU A 169 16.76 3.62 5.59
C GLU A 169 16.09 3.88 6.93
N TYR A 170 16.04 2.90 7.81
CA TYR A 170 15.44 3.03 9.13
C TYR A 170 16.44 2.72 10.24
N ARG A 171 16.17 3.27 11.43
CA ARG A 171 17.08 3.22 12.57
C ARG A 171 16.69 2.09 13.50
N THR A 172 17.66 1.22 13.80
CA THR A 172 17.55 0.15 14.79
C THR A 172 18.53 0.38 15.94
N ASP A 173 18.47 -0.45 16.98
CA ASP A 173 19.43 -0.46 18.08
C ASP A 173 20.88 -0.74 17.61
N LYS A 174 21.04 -1.42 16.48
CA LYS A 174 22.34 -1.77 15.89
C LYS A 174 22.86 -0.73 14.90
N GLY A 175 22.07 0.29 14.58
CA GLY A 175 22.40 1.32 13.60
C GLY A 175 21.36 1.45 12.48
N TRP A 176 21.74 2.11 11.39
CA TRP A 176 20.88 2.27 10.22
C TRP A 176 20.86 0.99 9.38
N VAL A 177 19.66 0.53 9.04
CA VAL A 177 19.41 -0.58 8.13
C VAL A 177 18.84 -0.01 6.84
N LYS A 178 19.19 -0.62 5.70
CA LYS A 178 18.69 -0.24 4.39
C LYS A 178 17.82 -1.35 3.84
N GLU A 179 16.75 -0.96 3.18
CA GLU A 179 15.79 -1.86 2.53
C GLU A 179 15.39 -1.27 1.17
N GLU A 180 15.20 -2.16 0.19
CA GLU A 180 14.66 -1.80 -1.13
C GLU A 180 13.42 -2.63 -1.40
N TYR A 181 12.34 -1.96 -1.78
CA TYR A 181 11.07 -2.59 -2.14
C TYR A 181 10.69 -2.20 -3.56
N LEU A 182 10.46 -3.18 -4.41
CA LEU A 182 10.18 -2.99 -5.83
C LEU A 182 8.84 -3.65 -6.21
N LEU A 183 7.96 -2.86 -6.83
CA LEU A 183 6.78 -3.35 -7.54
C LEU A 183 7.02 -3.21 -9.04
N VAL A 184 6.92 -4.30 -9.79
CA VAL A 184 7.06 -4.30 -11.25
C VAL A 184 5.73 -4.64 -11.89
N PHE A 185 5.25 -3.77 -12.77
CA PHE A 185 4.01 -4.01 -13.51
C PHE A 185 4.31 -4.80 -14.78
N ARG A 186 3.74 -6.00 -14.89
CA ARG A 186 3.84 -6.89 -16.05
C ARG A 186 2.47 -7.04 -16.72
N ASP A 187 2.44 -7.67 -17.89
CA ASP A 187 1.19 -7.95 -18.60
C ASP A 187 0.31 -8.98 -17.85
N GLU A 188 0.94 -9.91 -17.12
CA GLU A 188 0.28 -11.00 -16.37
C GLU A 188 -0.14 -10.59 -14.94
N GLY A 189 0.32 -9.45 -14.43
CA GLY A 189 0.05 -9.05 -13.04
C GLY A 189 1.04 -8.05 -12.48
N VAL A 190 1.02 -7.88 -11.15
CA VAL A 190 2.02 -7.09 -10.45
C VAL A 190 2.97 -8.04 -9.73
N GLU A 191 4.25 -7.94 -10.06
CA GLU A 191 5.30 -8.73 -9.43
C GLU A 191 5.90 -7.94 -8.27
N HIS A 192 5.98 -8.55 -7.09
CA HIS A 192 6.51 -7.93 -5.88
C HIS A 192 7.88 -8.51 -5.59
N ARG A 193 8.89 -7.65 -5.46
CA ARG A 193 10.24 -8.08 -5.12
C ARG A 193 10.72 -7.34 -3.87
N TYR A 194 10.84 -8.09 -2.77
CA TYR A 194 11.72 -7.73 -1.66
C TYR A 194 13.11 -8.28 -2.00
N SER A 195 14.13 -7.43 -2.02
CA SER A 195 15.48 -7.93 -2.26
C SER A 195 16.46 -7.42 -1.22
N GLU A 196 16.87 -8.33 -0.33
CA GLU A 196 17.99 -8.09 0.58
C GLU A 196 19.35 -8.28 -0.14
N THR A 197 19.37 -8.93 -1.30
CA THR A 197 20.60 -9.36 -2.02
C THR A 197 20.80 -8.76 -3.41
N GLN A 198 19.75 -8.32 -4.10
CA GLN A 198 19.85 -7.52 -5.31
C GLN A 198 19.50 -6.07 -4.97
N GLN A 199 20.25 -5.11 -5.48
CA GLN A 199 19.98 -3.68 -5.30
C GLN A 199 19.46 -3.11 -6.62
N PRO A 200 18.13 -3.21 -6.91
CA PRO A 200 17.51 -2.57 -8.06
C PRO A 200 17.96 -1.12 -8.25
N SER A 201 18.22 -0.41 -7.14
CA SER A 201 18.67 0.98 -7.15
C SER A 201 19.97 1.24 -7.92
N ILE A 202 20.90 0.28 -7.98
CA ILE A 202 22.23 0.49 -8.59
C ILE A 202 22.14 0.78 -10.09
N TYR A 203 21.16 0.22 -10.78
CA TYR A 203 21.17 0.19 -12.25
C TYR A 203 20.13 1.08 -12.91
N TYR A 204 19.07 1.47 -12.20
CA TYR A 204 17.85 1.91 -12.88
C TYR A 204 17.28 3.28 -12.44
N ILE A 205 17.79 3.88 -11.36
CA ILE A 205 17.28 5.18 -10.87
C ILE A 205 17.73 6.39 -11.70
N GLU A 206 18.79 6.24 -12.51
CA GLU A 206 19.32 7.32 -13.37
C GLU A 206 18.70 7.33 -14.77
N ASN A 207 17.75 6.44 -15.04
CA ASN A 207 17.05 6.38 -16.32
C ASN A 207 16.15 7.62 -16.50
N GLU A 208 16.11 8.20 -17.71
CA GLU A 208 15.25 9.37 -18.00
C GLU A 208 13.75 9.12 -17.73
N GLY A 209 13.32 7.86 -17.80
CA GLY A 209 11.96 7.43 -17.53
C GLY A 209 11.65 7.11 -16.06
N CYS A 210 12.64 7.13 -15.16
CA CYS A 210 12.47 6.89 -13.74
C CYS A 210 12.48 8.22 -12.98
N ARG A 211 11.40 8.53 -12.26
CA ARG A 211 11.22 9.83 -11.59
C ARG A 211 11.14 9.65 -10.09
N GLU A 212 11.87 10.47 -9.36
CA GLU A 212 11.76 10.54 -7.90
C GLU A 212 10.53 11.37 -7.52
N LEU A 213 9.69 10.82 -6.62
CA LEU A 213 8.58 11.54 -6.03
C LEU A 213 9.11 12.39 -4.85
N PRO A 214 8.85 13.72 -4.81
CA PRO A 214 9.31 14.57 -3.72
C PRO A 214 8.75 14.12 -2.37
N GLY A 215 9.65 13.92 -1.41
CA GLY A 215 9.30 13.51 -0.06
C GLY A 215 8.91 14.67 0.86
N ILE A 216 8.32 14.32 1.99
CA ILE A 216 7.90 15.26 3.05
C ILE A 216 8.73 15.08 4.34
N GLU A 217 8.75 16.08 5.21
CA GLU A 217 9.19 15.89 6.59
C GLU A 217 7.97 15.65 7.47
N THR A 218 7.91 14.50 8.16
CA THR A 218 6.80 14.17 9.05
C THR A 218 7.27 13.40 10.28
N THR A 219 6.33 13.09 11.17
CA THR A 219 6.55 12.24 12.33
C THR A 219 5.89 10.88 12.15
N THR A 220 6.47 9.86 12.79
CA THR A 220 5.87 8.53 12.91
C THR A 220 5.76 8.16 14.39
N GLU A 221 4.75 7.36 14.71
CA GLU A 221 4.69 6.67 16.00
C GLU A 221 5.81 5.61 16.07
N PRO A 222 6.39 5.38 17.26
CA PRO A 222 7.49 4.43 17.48
C PRO A 222 7.07 2.97 17.46
#